data_AF-A0A5N6MHQ7-F1
#
_entry.id   AF-A0A5N6MHQ7-F1
#
_cell.length_a   1.000
_cell.length_b   1.000
_cell.length_c   1.000
_cell.angle_alpha   90.00
_cell.angle_beta   90.00
_cell.angle_gamma   90.00
#
_symmetry.space_group_name_H-M   'P 1'
#
loop_
_entity.id
_entity.type
_entity.pdbx_description
1 polymer ?
#
loop_
_entity_poly.entity_id
_entity_poly.type
_entity_poly.pdbx_seq_one_letter_code
_entity_poly.pdbx_strand_id
1 'polypeptide(L)'
;MDTNALPQAPANARSILLPYTLVLVTAMLLIQIGIALNDGAVGLLAGILTAAVAAGTAAWMWRSYRRLIRVRFGFAVAHAIAFVTVTTSFNLHAAFLVFAAGSGTEAADILLGSPWFGATVLMSAAWGMGLLVHLAGSVLGRGWED
;
A
#
# COMPACT_ATOMS: atom_id res chain seq x y z
N MET A 1 0.98 40.84 26.48
CA MET A 1 1.03 41.03 25.02
C MET A 1 0.84 39.64 24.46
N ASP A 2 -0.43 39.27 24.27
CA ASP A 2 -0.81 37.88 24.04
C ASP A 2 -0.82 37.66 22.53
N THR A 3 0.23 37.03 22.03
CA THR A 3 0.27 36.57 20.64
C THR A 3 -0.69 35.39 20.53
N ASN A 4 -1.95 35.67 20.26
CA ASN A 4 -2.90 34.67 19.77
C ASN A 4 -2.33 34.10 18.47
N ALA A 5 -1.65 32.96 18.56
CA ALA A 5 -1.21 32.22 17.41
C ALA A 5 -2.47 31.78 16.65
N LEU A 6 -2.73 32.43 15.51
CA LEU A 6 -3.85 32.06 14.65
C LEU A 6 -3.75 30.55 14.33
N PRO A 7 -4.87 29.80 14.39
CA PRO A 7 -4.88 28.39 14.02
C PRO A 7 -4.25 28.23 12.63
N GLN A 8 -3.15 27.48 12.56
CA GLN A 8 -2.49 27.20 11.29
C GLN A 8 -3.49 26.49 10.37
N ALA A 9 -3.70 27.04 9.17
CA ALA A 9 -4.62 26.46 8.21
C ALA A 9 -4.27 24.98 7.97
N PRO A 10 -5.25 24.06 8.01
CA PRO A 10 -5.00 22.64 7.81
C PRO A 10 -4.31 22.42 6.46
N ALA A 11 -3.27 21.58 6.44
CA ALA A 11 -2.61 21.26 5.18
C ALA A 11 -3.60 20.63 4.21
N ASN A 12 -3.59 21.07 2.95
CA ASN A 12 -4.43 20.50 1.90
C ASN A 12 -4.01 19.04 1.64
N ALA A 13 -4.71 18.10 2.27
CA ALA A 13 -4.41 16.68 2.18
C ALA A 13 -4.52 16.16 0.73
N ARG A 14 -5.47 16.69 -0.04
CA ARG A 14 -5.71 16.29 -1.43
C ARG A 14 -4.49 16.57 -2.31
N SER A 15 -3.85 17.73 -2.18
CA SER A 15 -2.69 18.08 -3.00
C SER A 15 -1.44 17.24 -2.70
N ILE A 16 -1.42 16.52 -1.57
CA ILE A 16 -0.32 15.64 -1.16
C ILE A 16 -0.64 14.18 -1.47
N LEU A 17 -1.81 13.71 -1.02
CA LEU A 17 -2.17 12.29 -1.05
C LEU A 17 -2.71 11.83 -2.39
N LEU A 18 -3.40 12.70 -3.16
CA LEU A 18 -3.95 12.30 -4.46
C LEU A 18 -2.85 12.00 -5.49
N PRO A 19 -1.82 12.84 -5.68
CA PRO A 19 -0.72 12.50 -6.58
C PRO A 19 0.01 11.23 -6.17
N TYR A 20 0.22 11.04 -4.86
CA TYR A 20 0.83 9.82 -4.32
C TYR A 20 0.00 8.57 -4.66
N THR A 21 -1.32 8.64 -4.45
CA THR A 21 -2.26 7.57 -4.78
C THR A 21 -2.19 7.22 -6.27
N LEU A 22 -2.26 8.23 -7.15
CA LEU A 22 -2.25 8.02 -8.60
C LEU A 22 -0.95 7.37 -9.08
N VAL A 23 0.20 7.83 -8.57
CA VAL A 23 1.50 7.24 -8.89
C VAL A 23 1.55 5.78 -8.45
N LEU A 24 1.08 5.48 -7.23
CA LEU A 24 1.14 4.14 -6.70
C LEU A 24 0.19 3.17 -7.42
N VAL A 25 -1.04 3.60 -7.71
CA VAL A 25 -2.00 2.83 -8.51
C VAL A 25 -1.44 2.55 -9.89
N THR A 26 -0.84 3.54 -10.54
CA THR A 26 -0.21 3.38 -11.86
C THR A 26 0.95 2.40 -11.80
N ALA A 27 1.83 2.52 -10.80
CA ALA A 27 2.95 1.61 -10.62
C ALA A 27 2.49 0.17 -10.41
N MET A 28 1.48 -0.04 -9.54
CA MET A 28 0.95 -1.38 -9.30
C MET A 28 0.23 -1.94 -10.53
N LEU A 29 -0.52 -1.13 -11.28
CA LEU A 29 -1.13 -1.57 -12.53
C LEU A 29 -0.08 -2.07 -13.53
N LEU A 30 1.03 -1.34 -13.70
CA LEU A 30 2.12 -1.75 -14.57
C LEU A 30 2.77 -3.07 -14.11
N ILE A 31 2.97 -3.24 -12.80
CA ILE A 31 3.50 -4.50 -12.25
C ILE A 31 2.53 -5.65 -12.52
N GLN A 32 1.22 -5.46 -12.30
CA GLN A 32 0.23 -6.52 -12.54
C GLN A 32 0.14 -6.89 -14.03
N ILE A 33 0.20 -5.90 -14.94
CA ILE A 33 0.30 -6.15 -16.38
C ILE A 33 1.57 -6.95 -16.71
N GLY A 34 2.71 -6.57 -16.13
CA GLY A 34 3.97 -7.29 -16.33
C GLY A 34 3.91 -8.76 -15.86
N ILE A 35 3.26 -9.03 -14.73
CA ILE A 35 3.01 -10.40 -14.25
C ILE A 35 2.11 -11.16 -15.23
N ALA A 36 1.03 -10.54 -15.70
CA ALA A 36 0.09 -11.18 -16.63
C ALA A 36 0.76 -11.54 -17.97
N LEU A 37 1.68 -10.70 -18.45
CA LEU A 37 2.48 -10.96 -19.66
C LEU A 37 3.59 -12.01 -19.45
N ASN A 38 3.90 -12.36 -18.21
CA ASN A 38 4.91 -13.35 -17.83
C ASN A 38 4.24 -14.60 -17.25
N ASP A 39 3.27 -15.13 -18.00
CA ASP A 39 2.48 -16.34 -17.69
C ASP A 39 1.73 -16.30 -16.35
N GLY A 40 1.48 -15.11 -15.80
CA GLY A 40 0.80 -14.95 -14.52
C GLY A 40 1.64 -15.37 -13.30
N ALA A 41 2.94 -15.64 -13.49
CA ALA A 41 3.81 -16.09 -12.41
C ALA A 41 4.41 -14.91 -11.62
N VAL A 42 4.33 -14.96 -10.29
CA VAL A 42 5.06 -14.03 -9.42
C VAL A 42 6.52 -14.47 -9.33
N GLY A 43 7.31 -14.03 -10.31
CA GLY A 43 8.74 -14.30 -10.39
C GLY A 43 9.62 -13.26 -9.68
N LEU A 44 10.94 -13.42 -9.82
CA LEU A 44 11.95 -12.53 -9.23
C LEU A 44 11.75 -11.07 -9.63
N LEU A 45 11.42 -10.79 -10.90
CA LEU A 45 11.20 -9.43 -11.39
C LEU A 45 10.03 -8.76 -10.68
N ALA A 46 8.90 -9.46 -10.53
CA ALA A 46 7.73 -8.94 -9.79
C ALA A 46 8.08 -8.65 -8.32
N GLY A 47 8.87 -9.53 -7.69
CA GLY A 47 9.40 -9.32 -6.34
C GLY A 47 10.28 -8.06 -6.24
N ILE A 48 11.23 -7.88 -7.17
CA ILE A 48 12.12 -6.70 -7.22
C ILE A 48 11.33 -5.41 -7.43
N LEU A 49 10.39 -5.39 -8.38
CA LEU A 49 9.56 -4.21 -8.65
C LEU A 49 8.67 -3.86 -7.46
N THR A 50 8.12 -4.87 -6.77
CA THR A 50 7.33 -4.65 -5.55
C THR A 50 8.19 -4.13 -4.40
N ALA A 51 9.42 -4.66 -4.24
CA ALA A 51 10.38 -4.12 -3.28
C ALA A 51 10.77 -2.67 -3.61
N ALA A 52 10.91 -2.33 -4.89
CA ALA A 52 11.13 -0.96 -5.33
C ALA A 52 9.94 -0.04 -5.00
N VAL A 53 8.71 -0.53 -5.10
CA VAL A 53 7.51 0.19 -4.66
C VAL A 53 7.51 0.43 -3.15
N ALA A 54 7.91 -0.57 -2.35
CA ALA A 54 8.04 -0.42 -0.90
C ALA A 54 9.11 0.63 -0.54
N ALA A 55 10.29 0.56 -1.14
CA ALA A 55 11.36 1.53 -0.96
C ALA A 55 10.96 2.93 -1.43
N GLY A 56 10.29 3.03 -2.57
CA GLY A 56 9.76 4.28 -3.12
C GLY A 56 8.72 4.91 -2.21
N THR A 57 7.84 4.12 -1.62
CA THR A 57 6.86 4.55 -0.62
C THR A 57 7.54 5.11 0.63
N ALA A 58 8.47 4.35 1.22
CA ALA A 58 9.22 4.80 2.40
C ALA A 58 10.00 6.10 2.11
N ALA A 59 10.66 6.18 0.96
CA ALA A 59 11.40 7.36 0.54
C ALA A 59 10.48 8.56 0.27
N TRP A 60 9.30 8.35 -0.30
CA TRP A 60 8.31 9.41 -0.51
C TRP A 60 7.77 9.93 0.82
N MET A 61 7.45 9.04 1.76
CA MET A 61 6.98 9.40 3.11
C MET A 61 8.05 10.20 3.86
N TRP A 62 9.32 9.77 3.79
CA TRP A 62 10.45 10.48 4.37
C TRP A 62 10.58 11.90 3.79
N ARG A 63 10.60 12.03 2.46
CA ARG A 63 10.72 13.34 1.79
C ARG A 63 9.51 14.24 2.06
N SER A 64 8.34 13.65 2.26
CA SER A 64 7.08 14.37 2.51
C SER A 64 6.79 14.56 4.00
N TYR A 65 7.70 14.17 4.90
CA TYR A 65 7.49 14.14 6.35
C TYR A 65 6.87 15.43 6.89
N ARG A 66 7.47 16.59 6.59
CA ARG A 66 7.00 17.91 7.08
C ARG A 66 5.60 18.28 6.58
N ARG A 67 5.18 17.73 5.45
CA ARG A 67 3.83 17.94 4.90
C ARG A 67 2.84 16.97 5.53
N LEU A 68 3.23 15.70 5.68
CA LEU A 68 2.40 14.63 6.26
C LEU A 68 2.07 14.88 7.74
N ILE A 69 3.00 15.40 8.55
CA ILE A 69 2.71 15.75 9.95
C ILE A 69 1.70 16.90 10.09
N ARG A 70 1.43 17.67 9.04
CA ARG A 70 0.41 18.73 9.06
C ARG A 70 -0.96 18.24 8.62
N VAL A 71 -1.04 17.04 8.06
CA VAL A 71 -2.30 16.35 7.75
C VAL A 71 -2.67 15.47 8.94
N ARG A 72 -3.90 15.61 9.45
CA ARG A 72 -4.41 14.73 10.52
C ARG A 72 -4.33 13.28 10.02
N PHE A 73 -3.61 12.43 10.76
CA PHE A 73 -3.33 11.04 10.41
C PHE A 73 -2.58 10.83 9.08
N GLY A 74 -1.83 11.83 8.60
CA GLY A 74 -1.21 11.79 7.26
C GLY A 74 -0.36 10.55 6.97
N PHE A 75 0.43 10.09 7.93
CA PHE A 75 1.21 8.85 7.79
C PHE A 75 0.35 7.60 7.73
N ALA A 76 -0.65 7.48 8.60
CA ALA A 76 -1.57 6.34 8.59
C ALA A 76 -2.36 6.29 7.28
N VAL A 77 -2.85 7.42 6.79
CA VAL A 77 -3.57 7.48 5.51
C VAL A 77 -2.65 7.15 4.34
N ALA A 78 -1.43 7.68 4.30
CA ALA A 78 -0.46 7.34 3.26
C ALA A 78 -0.11 5.84 3.25
N HIS A 79 0.10 5.25 4.42
CA HIS A 79 0.38 3.80 4.52
C HIS A 79 -0.84 2.96 4.22
N ALA A 80 -2.05 3.41 4.57
CA ALA A 80 -3.29 2.75 4.20
C ALA A 80 -3.49 2.74 2.68
N ILE A 81 -3.26 3.87 2.00
CA ILE A 81 -3.24 3.94 0.53
C ILE A 81 -2.26 2.91 -0.02
N ALA A 82 -1.06 2.83 0.57
CA ALA A 82 -0.03 1.91 0.11
C ALA A 82 -0.42 0.44 0.28
N PHE A 83 -0.83 0.09 1.50
CA PHE A 83 -1.34 -1.23 1.84
C PHE A 83 -2.48 -1.65 0.92
N VAL A 84 -3.55 -0.84 0.82
CA VAL A 84 -4.73 -1.18 0.01
C VAL A 84 -4.36 -1.31 -1.45
N THR A 85 -3.58 -0.39 -2.02
CA THR A 85 -3.21 -0.43 -3.44
C THR A 85 -2.40 -1.69 -3.77
N VAL A 86 -1.35 -1.96 -3.00
CA VAL A 86 -0.46 -3.10 -3.27
C VAL A 86 -1.21 -4.41 -3.02
N THR A 87 -1.79 -4.60 -1.84
CA THR A 87 -2.45 -5.87 -1.49
C THR A 87 -3.67 -6.15 -2.34
N THR A 88 -4.53 -5.15 -2.63
CA THR A 88 -5.69 -5.35 -3.50
C THR A 88 -5.25 -5.74 -4.91
N SER A 89 -4.18 -5.13 -5.44
CA SER A 89 -3.72 -5.46 -6.80
C SER A 89 -3.29 -6.94 -6.92
N PHE A 90 -2.53 -7.45 -5.95
CA PHE A 90 -2.10 -8.86 -5.94
C PHE A 90 -3.26 -9.81 -5.65
N ASN A 91 -4.14 -9.48 -4.69
CA ASN A 91 -5.29 -10.32 -4.37
C ASN A 91 -6.28 -10.40 -5.56
N LEU A 92 -6.53 -9.28 -6.25
CA LEU A 92 -7.37 -9.29 -7.44
C LEU A 92 -6.76 -10.15 -8.55
N HIS A 93 -5.46 -10.03 -8.80
CA HIS A 93 -4.79 -10.84 -9.83
C HIS A 93 -4.84 -12.33 -9.47
N ALA A 94 -4.50 -12.71 -8.24
CA ALA A 94 -4.63 -14.09 -7.76
C ALA A 94 -6.06 -14.60 -7.91
N ALA A 95 -7.07 -13.79 -7.55
CA ALA A 95 -8.48 -14.14 -7.72
C ALA A 95 -8.82 -14.39 -9.19
N PHE A 96 -8.36 -13.54 -10.13
CA PHE A 96 -8.57 -13.77 -11.56
C PHE A 96 -7.95 -15.10 -12.03
N LEU A 97 -6.74 -15.43 -11.59
CA LEU A 97 -6.10 -16.71 -11.95
C LEU A 97 -6.88 -17.90 -11.39
N VAL A 98 -7.33 -17.83 -10.14
CA VAL A 98 -8.17 -18.88 -9.53
C VAL A 98 -9.48 -19.04 -10.28
N PHE A 99 -10.15 -17.94 -10.62
CA PHE A 99 -11.38 -18.00 -11.41
C PHE A 99 -11.16 -18.56 -12.82
N ALA A 100 -10.02 -18.27 -13.45
CA ALA A 100 -9.66 -18.79 -14.76
C ALA A 100 -9.33 -20.29 -14.75
N ALA A 101 -8.68 -20.78 -13.68
CA ALA A 101 -8.38 -22.20 -13.48
C ALA A 101 -9.62 -23.05 -13.13
N GLY A 102 -10.68 -22.42 -12.60
CA GLY A 102 -11.90 -23.12 -12.17
C GLY A 102 -11.76 -23.78 -10.79
N SER A 103 -12.63 -24.75 -10.48
CA SER A 103 -12.62 -25.43 -9.17
C SER A 103 -11.76 -26.69 -9.20
N GLY A 104 -10.89 -26.89 -8.20
CA GLY A 104 -10.13 -28.13 -8.03
C GLY A 104 -8.73 -27.94 -7.47
N THR A 105 -7.86 -28.90 -7.74
CA THR A 105 -6.47 -28.94 -7.26
C THR A 105 -5.62 -27.81 -7.84
N GLU A 106 -5.93 -27.32 -9.05
CA GLU A 106 -5.19 -26.24 -9.71
C GLU A 106 -5.36 -24.90 -8.99
N ALA A 107 -6.59 -24.54 -8.60
CA ALA A 107 -6.85 -23.36 -7.78
C ALA A 107 -6.14 -23.42 -6.42
N ALA A 108 -6.09 -24.62 -5.81
CA ALA A 108 -5.37 -24.82 -4.57
C ALA A 108 -3.85 -24.67 -4.74
N ASP A 109 -3.29 -25.18 -5.84
CA ASP A 109 -1.86 -25.05 -6.16
C ASP A 109 -1.46 -23.59 -6.41
N ILE A 110 -2.29 -22.82 -7.12
CA ILE A 110 -2.09 -21.37 -7.26
C ILE A 110 -2.02 -20.70 -5.88
N LEU A 111 -2.96 -20.97 -4.98
CA LEU A 111 -3.03 -20.28 -3.69
C LEU A 111 -2.01 -20.74 -2.65
N LEU A 112 -1.60 -22.01 -2.66
CA LEU A 112 -0.82 -22.63 -1.59
C LEU A 112 0.51 -23.21 -2.06
N GLY A 113 0.58 -23.72 -3.28
CA GLY A 113 1.80 -24.32 -3.87
C GLY A 113 2.70 -23.31 -4.57
N SER A 114 2.18 -22.12 -4.89
CA SER A 114 2.89 -21.12 -5.69
C SER A 114 3.35 -19.89 -4.88
N PRO A 115 4.26 -19.07 -5.46
CA PRO A 115 4.65 -17.79 -4.87
C PRO A 115 3.49 -16.80 -4.61
N TRP A 116 2.30 -17.04 -5.18
CA TRP A 116 1.10 -16.25 -4.87
C TRP A 116 0.72 -16.30 -3.39
N PHE A 117 1.00 -17.39 -2.66
CA PHE A 117 0.81 -17.42 -1.19
C PHE A 117 1.61 -16.31 -0.51
N GLY A 118 2.89 -16.18 -0.86
CA GLY A 118 3.75 -15.13 -0.33
C GLY A 118 3.27 -13.73 -0.73
N ALA A 119 2.91 -13.57 -2.01
CA ALA A 119 2.46 -12.30 -2.57
C ALA A 119 1.11 -11.82 -2.01
N THR A 120 0.22 -12.74 -1.61
CA THR A 120 -1.10 -12.37 -1.09
C THR A 120 -1.15 -12.40 0.43
N VAL A 121 -0.66 -13.44 1.08
CA VAL A 121 -0.78 -13.64 2.54
C VAL A 121 0.37 -12.98 3.29
N LEU A 122 1.62 -13.40 3.03
CA LEU A 122 2.77 -12.93 3.80
C LEU A 122 3.00 -11.43 3.60
N MET A 123 2.87 -10.96 2.37
CA MET A 123 2.97 -9.55 2.05
C MET A 123 1.84 -8.75 2.73
N SER A 124 0.58 -9.20 2.67
CA SER A 124 -0.51 -8.48 3.36
C SER A 124 -0.27 -8.43 4.88
N ALA A 125 0.25 -9.49 5.49
CA ALA A 125 0.61 -9.49 6.90
C ALA A 125 1.72 -8.46 7.20
N ALA A 126 2.79 -8.42 6.39
CA ALA A 126 3.90 -7.49 6.59
C ALA A 126 3.48 -6.02 6.43
N TRP A 127 2.76 -5.70 5.35
CA TRP A 127 2.27 -4.34 5.12
C TRP A 127 1.19 -3.93 6.13
N GLY A 128 0.33 -4.88 6.52
CA GLY A 128 -0.71 -4.71 7.53
C GLY A 128 -0.12 -4.44 8.92
N MET A 129 0.99 -5.10 9.28
CA MET A 129 1.73 -4.79 10.50
C MET A 129 2.27 -3.35 10.48
N GLY A 130 2.85 -2.91 9.36
CA GLY A 130 3.28 -1.51 9.19
C GLY A 130 2.11 -0.52 9.33
N LEU A 131 0.95 -0.86 8.77
CA LEU A 131 -0.27 -0.06 8.91
C LEU A 131 -0.72 0.03 10.37
N LEU A 132 -0.72 -1.10 11.09
CA LEU A 132 -1.08 -1.16 12.50
C LEU A 132 -0.17 -0.26 13.35
N VAL A 133 1.14 -0.26 13.08
CA VAL A 133 2.09 0.65 13.75
C VAL A 133 1.72 2.12 13.50
N HIS A 134 1.42 2.50 12.26
CA HIS A 134 1.03 3.89 11.94
C HIS A 134 -0.32 4.29 12.54
N LEU A 135 -1.28 3.38 12.60
CA LEU A 135 -2.57 3.61 13.25
C LEU A 135 -2.40 3.76 14.77
N ALA A 136 -1.67 2.85 15.42
CA ALA A 136 -1.37 2.93 16.85
C ALA A 136 -0.65 4.24 17.19
N GLY A 137 0.38 4.61 16.43
CA GLY A 137 1.08 5.89 16.60
C GLY A 137 0.18 7.11 16.38
N SER A 138 -0.80 7.01 15.48
CA SER A 138 -1.78 8.08 15.24
C SER A 138 -2.75 8.26 16.42
N VAL A 139 -3.26 7.15 16.98
CA VAL A 139 -4.14 7.16 18.15
C VAL A 139 -3.39 7.67 19.39
N LEU A 140 -2.20 7.14 19.67
CA LEU A 140 -1.40 7.52 20.85
C LEU A 140 -0.88 8.96 20.79
N GLY A 141 -0.58 9.46 19.59
CA GLY A 141 0.04 10.77 19.43
C GLY A 141 -0.94 11.94 19.34
N ARG A 142 -2.12 11.74 18.76
CA ARG A 142 -3.07 12.84 18.49
C ARG A 142 -4.50 12.60 18.96
N GLY A 143 -4.83 11.41 19.47
CA GLY A 143 -6.23 11.03 19.71
C GLY A 143 -6.99 10.72 18.42
N TRP A 144 -8.07 9.94 18.51
CA TRP A 144 -8.94 9.63 17.36
C TRP A 144 -10.11 10.61 17.24
N GLU A 145 -10.76 10.97 18.36
CA GLU A 145 -11.99 11.79 18.39
C GLU A 145 -11.85 13.11 19.15
N ASP A 146 -10.73 13.36 19.82
CA ASP A 146 -10.48 14.58 20.61
C ASP A 146 -9.62 15.62 19.88
#